data_AF-K1ZTA7-F1
#
_entry.id   AF-K1ZTA7-F1
#
_cell.length_a   1.000
_cell.length_b   1.000
_cell.length_c   1.000
_cell.angle_alpha   90.00
_cell.angle_beta   90.00
_cell.angle_gamma   90.00
#
_symmetry.space_group_name_H-M   'P 1'
#
loop_
_entity.id
_entity.type
_entity.pdbx_description
1 polymer ?
#
loop_
_entity_poly.entity_id
_entity_poly.type
_entity_poly.pdbx_seq_one_letter_code
_entity_poly.pdbx_strand_id
1 'polypeptide(L)'
;MKISVVTPSYNQGRFIQRCIDSVRSQQGVEIEHVILDNCSTDETREHIRAYQNEPGAVEVKIIIAPDKGQTDAINRGFRMATGNVVCWLNTDEYYDQGALSKVVEHFEKHPDVDVVFGDCAFVDQNGKLLKEKKEYFFLWSMLIFYGCFLPSCATFVRRRTIDDGFLLDEEFRVTMDFDWYVRLAKAGYRIDHIPFQLASFTWHEANISSIQHERRREERRLVQDRFSGVRGPSWYRKAVYQSMRYFWTGIRVLRRAIGQRI
;
A
#
# COMPACT_ATOMS: atom_id res chain seq x y z
N MET A 1 -4.16 19.95 1.88
CA MET A 1 -4.57 18.85 2.80
C MET A 1 -3.35 18.29 3.55
N LYS A 2 -3.52 17.66 4.72
CA LYS A 2 -2.46 16.94 5.47
C LYS A 2 -2.47 15.43 5.18
N ILE A 3 -1.31 14.82 5.00
CA ILE A 3 -1.14 13.37 4.83
C ILE A 3 -0.45 12.75 6.06
N SER A 4 -1.04 11.69 6.62
CA SER A 4 -0.39 10.84 7.62
C SER A 4 0.19 9.59 6.98
N VAL A 5 1.52 9.47 7.00
CA VAL A 5 2.26 8.29 6.56
C VAL A 5 2.52 7.39 7.78
N VAL A 6 2.00 6.18 7.76
CA VAL A 6 2.24 5.18 8.81
C VAL A 6 3.35 4.22 8.36
N THR A 7 4.40 4.07 9.15
CA THR A 7 5.51 3.16 8.85
C THR A 7 5.67 2.11 9.95
N PRO A 8 5.25 0.86 9.72
CA PRO A 8 5.58 -0.26 10.61
C PRO A 8 7.05 -0.64 10.42
N SER A 9 7.78 -0.87 11.50
CA SER A 9 9.22 -1.15 11.49
C SER A 9 9.60 -2.27 12.46
N TYR A 10 10.46 -3.19 12.02
CA TYR A 10 11.08 -4.21 12.87
C TYR A 10 12.37 -4.75 12.23
N ASN A 11 13.52 -4.43 12.82
CA ASN A 11 14.85 -4.82 12.35
C ASN A 11 15.10 -4.51 10.87
N GLN A 12 14.91 -3.24 10.50
CA GLN A 12 15.01 -2.75 9.12
C GLN A 12 16.03 -1.60 8.99
N GLY A 13 17.09 -1.62 9.81
CA GLY A 13 18.06 -0.53 9.89
C GLY A 13 18.66 -0.18 8.53
N ARG A 14 18.97 -1.22 7.74
CA ARG A 14 19.42 -1.12 6.34
C ARG A 14 18.54 -0.24 5.44
N PHE A 15 17.23 -0.19 5.65
CA PHE A 15 16.30 0.49 4.73
C PHE A 15 15.67 1.76 5.30
N ILE A 16 15.52 1.84 6.62
CA ILE A 16 14.69 2.88 7.26
C ILE A 16 15.14 4.29 6.96
N GLN A 17 16.45 4.52 6.84
CA GLN A 17 16.97 5.84 6.51
C GLN A 17 16.41 6.35 5.17
N ARG A 18 16.42 5.51 4.13
CA ARG A 18 15.89 5.89 2.81
C ARG A 18 14.38 6.10 2.83
N CYS A 19 13.65 5.28 3.58
CA CYS A 19 12.21 5.47 3.77
C CYS A 19 11.92 6.84 4.41
N ILE A 20 12.59 7.17 5.52
CA ILE A 20 12.49 8.46 6.22
C ILE A 20 12.83 9.62 5.27
N ASP A 21 13.96 9.55 4.57
CA ASP A 21 14.41 10.59 3.66
C ASP A 21 13.41 10.84 2.52
N SER A 22 12.76 9.79 2.03
CA SER A 22 11.76 9.89 0.97
C SER A 22 10.47 10.58 1.41
N VAL A 23 10.07 10.42 2.67
CA VAL A 23 8.91 11.12 3.25
C VAL A 23 9.27 12.57 3.54
N ARG A 24 10.43 12.78 4.17
CA ARG A 24 10.92 14.10 4.57
C ARG A 24 11.19 15.04 3.38
N SER A 25 11.65 14.50 2.26
CA SER A 25 12.00 15.29 1.07
C SER A 25 10.78 15.73 0.24
N GLN A 26 9.57 15.30 0.60
CA GLN A 26 8.36 15.72 -0.09
C GLN A 26 8.07 17.20 0.20
N GLN A 27 7.59 17.91 -0.83
CA GLN A 27 7.38 19.35 -0.79
C GLN A 27 5.93 19.71 -1.12
N GLY A 28 5.48 20.85 -0.61
CA GLY A 28 4.14 21.39 -0.91
C GLY A 28 2.99 20.63 -0.25
N VAL A 29 3.28 19.82 0.77
CA VAL A 29 2.30 19.02 1.52
C VAL A 29 2.65 19.05 3.00
N GLU A 30 1.62 19.20 3.85
CA GLU A 30 1.76 18.98 5.28
C GLU A 30 1.78 17.48 5.59
N ILE A 31 2.80 17.03 6.30
CA ILE A 31 3.05 15.61 6.52
C ILE A 31 3.14 15.33 8.01
N GLU A 32 2.44 14.29 8.44
CA GLU A 32 2.68 13.59 9.70
C GLU A 32 3.27 12.21 9.38
N HIS A 33 4.40 11.89 9.98
CA HIS A 33 5.04 10.58 9.84
C HIS A 33 4.95 9.83 11.17
N VAL A 34 4.13 8.78 11.20
CA VAL A 34 3.92 7.93 12.37
C VAL A 34 4.72 6.63 12.20
N ILE A 35 5.80 6.48 12.95
CA ILE A 35 6.66 5.30 12.92
C ILE A 35 6.34 4.42 14.13
N LEU A 36 5.96 3.16 13.88
CA LEU A 36 5.74 2.15 14.90
C LEU A 36 6.83 1.08 14.81
N ASP A 37 7.75 1.11 15.78
CA ASP A 37 8.86 0.17 15.87
C ASP A 37 8.55 -0.95 16.88
N ASN A 38 8.64 -2.20 16.43
CA ASN A 38 8.41 -3.39 17.24
C ASN A 38 9.63 -3.75 18.09
N CYS A 39 10.15 -2.78 18.85
CA CYS A 39 11.32 -2.96 19.70
C CYS A 39 12.54 -3.51 18.95
N SER A 40 12.88 -2.96 17.78
CA SER A 40 14.03 -3.39 16.97
C SER A 40 15.33 -3.45 17.78
N THR A 41 16.20 -4.40 17.48
CA THR A 41 17.47 -4.63 18.19
C THR A 41 18.70 -4.28 17.35
N ASP A 42 18.49 -3.89 16.10
CA ASP A 42 19.51 -3.44 15.15
C ASP A 42 19.63 -1.90 15.14
N GLU A 43 20.30 -1.35 14.14
CA GLU A 43 20.53 0.09 13.95
C GLU A 43 19.25 0.90 13.63
N THR A 44 18.08 0.25 13.46
CA THR A 44 16.79 0.91 13.21
C THR A 44 16.50 2.01 14.21
N ARG A 45 16.74 1.75 15.51
CA ARG A 45 16.44 2.72 16.58
C ARG A 45 17.32 3.96 16.52
N GLU A 46 18.56 3.82 16.03
CA GLU A 46 19.49 4.93 15.89
C GLU A 46 19.00 5.89 14.80
N HIS A 47 18.61 5.35 13.64
CA HIS A 47 18.01 6.13 12.55
C HIS A 47 16.73 6.86 12.97
N ILE A 48 15.82 6.16 13.67
CA ILE A 48 14.57 6.75 14.15
C ILE A 48 14.83 7.90 15.15
N ARG A 49 15.78 7.72 16.08
CA ARG A 49 16.14 8.77 17.05
C ARG A 49 16.80 9.96 16.37
N ALA A 50 17.66 9.73 15.39
CA ALA A 50 18.25 10.82 14.60
C ALA A 50 17.14 11.64 13.92
N TYR A 51 16.19 10.97 13.26
CA TYR A 51 15.05 11.63 12.62
C TYR A 51 14.18 12.44 13.59
N GLN A 52 13.95 11.94 14.81
CA GLN A 52 13.17 12.68 15.81
C GLN A 52 13.83 13.98 16.27
N ASN A 53 15.17 13.98 16.35
CA ASN A 53 15.95 15.11 16.89
C ASN A 53 16.31 16.14 15.81
N GLU A 54 16.18 15.78 14.54
CA GLU A 54 16.44 16.69 13.43
C GLU A 54 15.24 17.64 13.24
N PRO A 55 15.44 18.97 13.41
CA PRO A 55 14.38 19.93 13.14
C PRO A 55 14.01 19.89 11.65
N GLY A 56 12.73 19.75 11.35
CA GLY A 56 12.24 19.60 9.97
C GLY A 56 10.78 20.00 9.80
N ALA A 57 10.33 20.00 8.53
CA ALA A 57 8.98 20.39 8.14
C ALA A 57 7.92 19.29 8.36
N VAL A 58 8.32 18.09 8.82
CA VAL A 58 7.44 16.94 9.02
C VAL A 58 7.18 16.75 10.52
N GLU A 59 5.91 16.59 10.88
CA GLU A 59 5.53 16.18 12.25
C GLU A 59 5.85 14.70 12.44
N VAL A 60 6.75 14.36 13.36
CA VAL A 60 7.18 12.97 13.58
C VAL A 60 6.60 12.43 14.89
N LYS A 61 5.95 11.26 14.81
CA LYS A 61 5.46 10.50 15.97
C LYS A 61 6.12 9.13 15.97
N ILE A 62 6.83 8.81 17.05
CA ILE A 62 7.55 7.54 17.18
C ILE A 62 7.02 6.76 18.37
N ILE A 63 6.68 5.49 18.12
CA ILE A 63 6.19 4.56 19.12
C ILE A 63 7.07 3.33 19.06
N ILE A 64 7.80 3.08 20.15
CA ILE A 64 8.61 1.86 20.32
C ILE A 64 7.87 0.98 21.32
N ALA A 65 7.19 -0.04 20.83
CA ALA A 65 6.43 -0.96 21.67
C ALA A 65 6.19 -2.29 20.93
N PRO A 66 6.11 -3.42 21.67
CA PRO A 66 5.77 -4.70 21.06
C PRO A 66 4.45 -4.64 20.28
N ASP A 67 4.37 -5.39 19.19
CA ASP A 67 3.17 -5.54 18.37
C ASP A 67 2.86 -7.00 18.01
N LYS A 68 1.67 -7.23 17.46
CA LYS A 68 1.22 -8.56 16.99
C LYS A 68 1.55 -8.82 15.51
N GLY A 69 2.44 -8.01 14.93
CA GLY A 69 2.83 -7.99 13.54
C GLY A 69 2.41 -6.71 12.81
N GLN A 70 2.83 -6.61 11.54
CA GLN A 70 2.67 -5.44 10.69
C GLN A 70 1.24 -4.89 10.63
N THR A 71 0.22 -5.75 10.54
CA THR A 71 -1.19 -5.32 10.48
C THR A 71 -1.63 -4.57 11.74
N ASP A 72 -1.22 -5.05 12.92
CA ASP A 72 -1.50 -4.41 14.21
C ASP A 72 -0.78 -3.05 14.30
N ALA A 73 0.50 -2.99 13.90
CA ALA A 73 1.25 -1.74 13.83
C ALA A 73 0.56 -0.71 12.90
N ILE A 74 0.18 -1.10 11.68
CA ILE A 74 -0.51 -0.20 10.75
C ILE A 74 -1.85 0.26 11.32
N ASN A 75 -2.66 -0.65 11.88
CA ASN A 75 -3.96 -0.30 12.47
C ASN A 75 -3.82 0.65 13.66
N ARG A 76 -2.82 0.46 14.53
CA ARG A 76 -2.52 1.41 15.62
C ARG A 76 -2.11 2.76 15.06
N GLY A 77 -1.22 2.79 14.06
CA GLY A 77 -0.81 4.01 13.38
C GLY A 77 -1.96 4.75 12.72
N PHE A 78 -2.85 4.04 12.02
CA PHE A 78 -4.07 4.63 11.48
C PHE A 78 -4.92 5.25 12.58
N ARG A 79 -5.15 4.59 13.72
CA ARG A 79 -5.93 5.21 14.81
C ARG A 79 -5.31 6.49 15.39
N MET A 80 -3.98 6.63 15.32
CA MET A 80 -3.25 7.80 15.81
C MET A 80 -3.10 8.91 14.77
N ALA A 81 -3.32 8.60 13.49
CA ALA A 81 -3.13 9.52 12.38
C ALA A 81 -4.12 10.69 12.43
N THR A 82 -3.63 11.90 12.17
CA THR A 82 -4.42 13.15 12.22
C THR A 82 -4.67 13.79 10.84
N GLY A 83 -4.03 13.28 9.80
CA GLY A 83 -4.14 13.79 8.43
C GLY A 83 -5.52 13.55 7.81
N ASN A 84 -5.86 14.36 6.82
CA ASN A 84 -7.09 14.19 6.03
C ASN A 84 -7.01 12.95 5.13
N VAL A 85 -5.79 12.55 4.80
CA VAL A 85 -5.44 11.37 4.01
C VAL A 85 -4.48 10.54 4.84
N VAL A 86 -4.64 9.22 4.80
CA VAL A 86 -3.77 8.26 5.47
C VAL A 86 -3.26 7.23 4.48
N CYS A 87 -2.04 6.76 4.71
CA CYS A 87 -1.42 5.68 3.96
C CYS A 87 -0.44 4.92 4.87
N TRP A 88 0.07 3.81 4.39
CA TRP A 88 1.22 3.18 5.01
C TRP A 88 2.35 2.97 4.02
N LEU A 89 3.57 3.05 4.51
CA LEU A 89 4.81 2.87 3.74
C LEU A 89 5.71 1.94 4.55
N ASN A 90 6.06 0.77 3.99
CA ASN A 90 6.96 -0.14 4.67
C ASN A 90 8.40 0.36 4.59
N THR A 91 9.21 -0.07 5.54
CA THR A 91 10.57 0.44 5.70
C THR A 91 11.50 0.18 4.50
N ASP A 92 11.24 -0.88 3.72
CA ASP A 92 11.94 -1.24 2.50
C ASP A 92 11.45 -0.48 1.25
N GLU A 93 10.43 0.37 1.38
CA GLU A 93 9.84 1.13 0.28
C GLU A 93 10.17 2.63 0.43
N TYR A 94 9.94 3.42 -0.62
CA TYR A 94 10.13 4.87 -0.55
C TYR A 94 9.25 5.62 -1.56
N TYR A 95 8.89 6.86 -1.24
CA TYR A 95 8.18 7.73 -2.16
C TYR A 95 9.11 8.35 -3.21
N ASP A 96 8.60 8.48 -4.43
CA ASP A 96 9.28 9.22 -5.48
C ASP A 96 9.05 10.73 -5.33
N GLN A 97 9.86 11.54 -6.01
CA GLN A 97 9.79 13.00 -5.89
C GLN A 97 8.42 13.53 -6.35
N GLY A 98 7.77 14.33 -5.50
CA GLY A 98 6.48 14.94 -5.80
C GLY A 98 5.29 13.97 -5.68
N ALA A 99 5.49 12.76 -5.19
CA ALA A 99 4.43 11.78 -5.02
C ALA A 99 3.29 12.31 -4.12
N LEU A 100 3.63 12.83 -2.94
CA LEU A 100 2.61 13.27 -1.99
C LEU A 100 1.86 14.51 -2.49
N SER A 101 2.53 15.44 -3.18
CA SER A 101 1.87 16.61 -3.75
C SER A 101 0.91 16.22 -4.87
N LYS A 102 1.24 15.20 -5.67
CA LYS A 102 0.31 14.64 -6.66
C LYS A 102 -0.92 13.99 -6.04
N VAL A 103 -0.76 13.32 -4.91
CA VAL A 103 -1.88 12.75 -4.15
C VAL A 103 -2.81 13.85 -3.62
N VAL A 104 -2.24 14.90 -3.00
CA VAL A 104 -3.03 16.05 -2.52
C VAL A 104 -3.74 16.75 -3.66
N GLU A 105 -3.03 17.05 -4.75
CA GLU A 105 -3.59 17.70 -5.94
C GLU A 105 -4.79 16.92 -6.49
N HIS A 106 -4.68 15.59 -6.55
CA HIS A 106 -5.77 14.74 -7.03
C HIS A 106 -6.97 14.74 -6.08
N PHE A 107 -6.76 14.58 -4.77
CA PHE A 107 -7.87 14.61 -3.80
C PHE A 107 -8.53 15.99 -3.69
N GLU A 108 -7.81 17.08 -3.92
CA GLU A 108 -8.40 18.43 -3.94
C GLU A 108 -9.26 18.65 -5.19
N LYS A 109 -8.84 18.11 -6.35
CA LYS A 109 -9.62 18.17 -7.60
C LYS A 109 -10.82 17.21 -7.62
N HIS A 110 -10.73 16.10 -6.90
CA HIS A 110 -11.74 15.02 -6.88
C HIS A 110 -12.22 14.77 -5.44
N PRO A 111 -13.08 15.65 -4.88
CA PRO A 111 -13.57 15.51 -3.51
C PRO A 111 -14.45 14.27 -3.28
N ASP A 112 -15.00 13.70 -4.35
CA ASP A 112 -15.78 12.47 -4.36
C ASP A 112 -14.94 11.19 -4.35
N VAL A 113 -13.64 11.27 -4.64
CA VAL A 113 -12.71 10.13 -4.58
C VAL A 113 -12.25 9.87 -3.16
N ASP A 114 -12.22 8.59 -2.77
CA ASP A 114 -11.90 8.10 -1.42
C ASP A 114 -10.53 7.44 -1.34
N VAL A 115 -10.15 6.75 -2.39
CA VAL A 115 -8.91 5.98 -2.48
C VAL A 115 -8.24 6.36 -3.79
N VAL A 116 -6.96 6.66 -3.72
CA VAL A 116 -6.14 6.81 -4.92
C VAL A 116 -5.02 5.80 -4.86
N PHE A 117 -4.65 5.26 -6.02
CA PHE A 117 -3.42 4.51 -6.17
C PHE A 117 -2.64 5.01 -7.38
N GLY A 118 -1.31 4.90 -7.30
CA GLY A 118 -0.43 5.30 -8.38
C GLY A 118 0.28 4.15 -9.07
N ASP A 119 1.10 4.52 -10.04
CA ASP A 119 2.12 3.63 -10.57
C ASP A 119 3.25 3.43 -9.55
N CYS A 120 4.00 2.35 -9.70
CA CYS A 120 5.12 2.02 -8.83
C CYS A 120 6.33 1.55 -9.64
N ALA A 121 7.54 1.71 -9.13
CA ALA A 121 8.73 1.04 -9.65
C ALA A 121 9.12 -0.14 -8.76
N PHE A 122 9.54 -1.24 -9.37
CA PHE A 122 10.33 -2.25 -8.68
C PHE A 122 11.80 -1.91 -8.82
N VAL A 123 12.48 -1.83 -7.69
CA VAL A 123 13.92 -1.55 -7.62
C VAL A 123 14.64 -2.65 -6.84
N ASP A 124 15.95 -2.77 -7.00
CA ASP A 124 16.75 -3.62 -6.13
C ASP A 124 17.08 -2.90 -4.80
N GLN A 125 17.77 -3.61 -3.92
CA GLN A 125 18.25 -3.10 -2.63
C GLN A 125 19.14 -1.85 -2.70
N ASN A 126 19.70 -1.53 -3.88
CA ASN A 126 20.50 -0.33 -4.12
C ASN A 126 19.71 0.79 -4.81
N GLY A 127 18.40 0.59 -5.04
CA GLY A 127 17.54 1.55 -5.74
C GLY A 127 17.65 1.49 -7.27
N LYS A 128 18.34 0.49 -7.83
CA LYS A 128 18.41 0.34 -9.29
C LYS A 128 17.07 -0.17 -9.81
N LEU A 129 16.53 0.51 -10.82
CA LEU A 129 15.29 0.10 -11.48
C LEU A 129 15.41 -1.32 -12.05
N LEU A 130 14.51 -2.19 -11.61
CA LEU A 130 14.31 -3.54 -12.16
C LEU A 130 13.15 -3.55 -13.15
N LYS A 131 12.05 -2.87 -12.81
CA LYS A 131 10.84 -2.88 -13.63
C LYS A 131 9.89 -1.75 -13.26
N GLU A 132 9.41 -1.03 -14.26
CA GLU A 132 8.26 -0.13 -14.08
C GLU A 132 6.96 -0.94 -13.95
N LYS A 133 6.13 -0.56 -12.98
CA LYS A 133 4.81 -1.11 -12.74
C LYS A 133 3.76 -0.02 -12.93
N LYS A 134 3.49 0.29 -14.20
CA LYS A 134 2.36 1.12 -14.60
C LYS A 134 1.06 0.35 -14.38
N GLU A 135 0.19 0.91 -13.56
CA GLU A 135 -1.12 0.37 -13.27
C GLU A 135 -2.18 0.93 -14.24
N TYR A 136 -3.39 0.40 -14.10
CA TYR A 136 -4.52 0.73 -14.95
C TYR A 136 -5.61 1.37 -14.09
N PHE A 137 -6.58 2.00 -14.74
CA PHE A 137 -7.81 2.43 -14.09
C PHE A 137 -8.45 1.33 -13.25
N PHE A 138 -9.17 1.75 -12.21
CA PHE A 138 -9.82 0.84 -11.29
C PHE A 138 -11.03 0.15 -11.91
N LEU A 139 -11.10 -1.18 -11.76
CA LEU A 139 -12.34 -1.93 -11.90
C LEU A 139 -12.46 -2.93 -10.77
N TRP A 140 -13.63 -2.95 -10.13
CA TRP A 140 -13.97 -3.95 -9.12
C TRP A 140 -13.69 -5.38 -9.57
N SER A 141 -14.16 -5.74 -10.77
CA SER A 141 -13.96 -7.07 -11.35
C SER A 141 -12.48 -7.40 -11.58
N MET A 142 -11.67 -6.39 -11.91
CA MET A 142 -10.23 -6.59 -12.04
C MET A 142 -9.61 -6.85 -10.67
N LEU A 143 -9.91 -6.03 -9.66
CA LEU A 143 -9.40 -6.23 -8.30
C LEU A 143 -9.71 -7.65 -7.80
N ILE A 144 -10.99 -8.03 -7.80
CA ILE A 144 -11.41 -9.30 -7.21
C ILE A 144 -10.91 -10.53 -7.99
N PHE A 145 -10.85 -10.48 -9.33
CA PHE A 145 -10.51 -11.66 -10.14
C PHE A 145 -9.05 -11.70 -10.63
N TYR A 146 -8.47 -10.57 -11.04
CA TYR A 146 -7.05 -10.52 -11.40
C TYR A 146 -6.16 -10.66 -10.15
N GLY A 147 -6.59 -10.09 -9.02
CA GLY A 147 -5.86 -10.00 -7.76
C GLY A 147 -5.40 -8.57 -7.46
N CYS A 148 -4.85 -8.36 -6.26
CA CYS A 148 -4.38 -7.05 -5.82
C CYS A 148 -3.33 -6.48 -6.79
N PHE A 149 -3.72 -5.44 -7.52
CA PHE A 149 -2.83 -4.72 -8.41
C PHE A 149 -2.47 -3.32 -7.88
N LEU A 150 -3.25 -2.80 -6.93
CA LEU A 150 -2.98 -1.56 -6.21
C LEU A 150 -1.78 -1.78 -5.29
N PRO A 151 -0.62 -1.16 -5.55
CA PRO A 151 0.54 -1.29 -4.68
C PRO A 151 0.25 -0.58 -3.34
N SER A 152 0.48 -1.26 -2.22
CA SER A 152 0.31 -0.67 -0.87
C SER A 152 1.05 0.64 -0.69
N CYS A 153 2.33 0.68 -1.05
CA CYS A 153 3.17 1.87 -0.96
C CYS A 153 2.74 3.03 -1.86
N ALA A 154 1.92 2.76 -2.87
CA ALA A 154 1.42 3.77 -3.79
C ALA A 154 -0.08 4.04 -3.60
N THR A 155 -0.69 3.58 -2.50
CA THR A 155 -2.13 3.73 -2.24
C THR A 155 -2.38 4.62 -1.02
N PHE A 156 -3.31 5.55 -1.18
CA PHE A 156 -3.67 6.56 -0.18
C PHE A 156 -5.18 6.61 -0.05
N VAL A 157 -5.68 6.70 1.18
CA VAL A 157 -7.12 6.72 1.45
C VAL A 157 -7.49 7.96 2.24
N ARG A 158 -8.69 8.50 2.01
CA ARG A 158 -9.24 9.53 2.89
C ARG A 158 -9.42 8.95 4.29
N ARG A 159 -9.12 9.78 5.28
CA ARG A 159 -9.23 9.46 6.70
C ARG A 159 -10.62 8.98 7.10
N ARG A 160 -11.68 9.50 6.45
CA ARG A 160 -13.08 9.08 6.67
C ARG A 160 -13.28 7.56 6.56
N THR A 161 -12.52 6.89 5.69
CA THR A 161 -12.63 5.41 5.57
C THR A 161 -12.24 4.72 6.88
N ILE A 162 -11.23 5.24 7.60
CA ILE A 162 -10.83 4.73 8.90
C ILE A 162 -11.83 5.11 9.99
N ASP A 163 -12.35 6.34 9.94
CA ASP A 163 -13.36 6.82 10.91
C ASP A 163 -14.66 6.00 10.82
N ASP A 164 -15.00 5.55 9.62
CA ASP A 164 -16.11 4.61 9.35
C ASP A 164 -15.77 3.15 9.72
N GLY A 165 -14.60 2.91 10.31
CA GLY A 165 -14.19 1.63 10.87
C GLY A 165 -13.49 0.67 9.89
N PHE A 166 -13.12 1.11 8.68
CA PHE A 166 -12.41 0.27 7.72
C PHE A 166 -10.91 0.19 8.06
N LEU A 167 -10.58 -0.61 9.07
CA LEU A 167 -9.21 -1.01 9.37
C LEU A 167 -8.80 -2.27 8.61
N LEU A 168 -7.51 -2.60 8.62
CA LEU A 168 -6.99 -3.87 8.08
C LEU A 168 -7.47 -5.03 8.96
N ASP A 169 -7.78 -6.16 8.34
CA ASP A 169 -8.17 -7.37 9.05
C ASP A 169 -6.92 -8.17 9.45
N GLU A 170 -6.72 -8.36 10.75
CA GLU A 170 -5.56 -9.04 11.36
C GLU A 170 -5.53 -10.56 11.07
N GLU A 171 -6.60 -11.14 10.53
CA GLU A 171 -6.61 -12.53 10.04
C GLU A 171 -5.64 -12.70 8.86
N PHE A 172 -5.49 -11.67 8.02
CA PHE A 172 -4.63 -11.71 6.84
C PHE A 172 -3.22 -11.23 7.16
N ARG A 173 -2.22 -12.04 6.81
CA ARG A 173 -0.81 -11.72 7.04
C ARG A 173 -0.07 -11.29 5.78
N VAL A 174 -0.51 -11.76 4.61
CA VAL A 174 0.16 -11.49 3.32
C VAL A 174 -0.73 -10.70 2.38
N THR A 175 -2.06 -10.86 2.46
CA THR A 175 -3.01 -10.17 1.57
C THR A 175 -3.95 -9.22 2.30
N MET A 176 -3.48 -8.59 3.39
CA MET A 176 -4.26 -7.63 4.17
C MET A 176 -4.68 -6.41 3.33
N ASP A 177 -3.82 -5.97 2.42
CA ASP A 177 -4.07 -4.90 1.46
C ASP A 177 -5.21 -5.28 0.49
N PHE A 178 -5.16 -6.50 -0.05
CA PHE A 178 -6.15 -7.01 -0.98
C PHE A 178 -7.54 -7.06 -0.34
N ASP A 179 -7.65 -7.65 0.84
CA ASP A 179 -8.90 -7.68 1.61
C ASP A 179 -9.43 -6.26 1.83
N TRP A 180 -8.56 -5.35 2.26
CA TRP A 180 -8.95 -3.99 2.59
C TRP A 180 -9.50 -3.22 1.39
N TYR A 181 -8.81 -3.25 0.25
CA TYR A 181 -9.29 -2.61 -0.98
C TYR A 181 -10.60 -3.22 -1.47
N VAL A 182 -10.77 -4.54 -1.30
CA VAL A 182 -12.01 -5.23 -1.66
C VAL A 182 -13.17 -4.78 -0.76
N ARG A 183 -12.95 -4.65 0.55
CA ARG A 183 -13.98 -4.14 1.47
C ARG A 183 -14.34 -2.68 1.18
N LEU A 184 -13.34 -1.83 0.94
CA LEU A 184 -13.57 -0.42 0.60
C LEU A 184 -14.39 -0.29 -0.70
N ALA A 185 -13.97 -0.96 -1.77
CA ALA A 185 -14.69 -0.91 -3.04
C ALA A 185 -16.13 -1.47 -2.93
N LYS A 186 -16.34 -2.52 -2.15
CA LYS A 186 -17.67 -3.11 -1.93
C LYS A 186 -18.59 -2.23 -1.08
N ALA A 187 -18.02 -1.43 -0.19
CA ALA A 187 -18.75 -0.42 0.59
C ALA A 187 -19.14 0.82 -0.25
N GLY A 188 -18.68 0.92 -1.49
CA GLY A 188 -19.03 2.01 -2.41
C GLY A 188 -18.06 3.17 -2.42
N TYR A 189 -16.92 3.06 -1.71
CA TYR A 189 -15.87 4.08 -1.79
C TYR A 189 -15.27 4.16 -3.19
N ARG A 190 -15.07 5.38 -3.67
CA ARG A 190 -14.60 5.63 -5.03
C ARG A 190 -13.08 5.52 -5.08
N ILE A 191 -12.60 4.65 -5.95
CA ILE A 191 -11.18 4.37 -6.13
C ILE A 191 -10.75 4.90 -7.49
N ASP A 192 -9.70 5.72 -7.52
CA ASP A 192 -9.16 6.27 -8.77
C ASP A 192 -7.65 6.04 -8.93
N HIS A 193 -7.20 6.07 -10.18
CA HIS A 193 -5.79 5.87 -10.55
C HIS A 193 -5.13 7.21 -10.86
N ILE A 194 -3.97 7.44 -10.26
CA ILE A 194 -3.07 8.53 -10.64
C ILE A 194 -1.99 7.94 -11.57
N PRO A 195 -1.95 8.30 -12.87
CA PRO A 195 -0.94 7.79 -13.81
C PRO A 195 0.42 8.47 -13.61
N PHE A 196 0.95 8.34 -12.39
CA PHE A 196 2.20 8.91 -11.91
C PHE A 196 2.87 7.87 -11.01
N GLN A 197 4.20 7.76 -11.10
CA GLN A 197 4.96 6.87 -10.22
C GLN A 197 5.05 7.50 -8.82
N LEU A 198 4.27 6.97 -7.88
CA LEU A 198 4.20 7.53 -6.52
C LEU A 198 5.26 6.93 -5.61
N ALA A 199 5.63 5.66 -5.81
CA ALA A 199 6.52 4.97 -4.92
C ALA A 199 7.38 3.91 -5.63
N SER A 200 8.47 3.57 -4.97
CA SER A 200 9.37 2.48 -5.36
C SER A 200 9.33 1.36 -4.33
N PHE A 201 9.02 0.16 -4.79
CA PHE A 201 9.04 -1.09 -4.04
C PHE A 201 10.41 -1.76 -4.19
N THR A 202 11.07 -2.04 -3.06
CA THR A 202 12.37 -2.73 -3.08
C THR A 202 12.20 -4.23 -3.07
N TRP A 203 12.68 -4.86 -4.14
CA TRP A 203 12.69 -6.30 -4.27
C TRP A 203 13.94 -6.89 -3.60
N HIS A 204 13.74 -7.77 -2.63
CA HIS A 204 14.77 -8.57 -1.98
C HIS A 204 14.22 -9.92 -1.48
N GLU A 205 15.10 -10.85 -1.14
CA GLU A 205 14.74 -12.23 -0.81
C GLU A 205 13.86 -12.35 0.44
N ALA A 206 13.95 -11.36 1.35
CA ALA A 206 13.20 -11.34 2.59
C ALA A 206 11.78 -10.73 2.49
N ASN A 207 11.32 -10.28 1.32
CA ASN A 207 9.95 -9.77 1.20
C ASN A 207 8.94 -10.87 1.56
N ILE A 208 8.01 -10.58 2.47
CA ILE A 208 7.01 -11.54 2.98
C ILE A 208 6.21 -12.20 1.86
N SER A 209 5.81 -11.41 0.86
CA SER A 209 5.04 -11.89 -0.30
C SER A 209 5.81 -12.90 -1.17
N SER A 210 7.14 -12.83 -1.13
CA SER A 210 8.03 -13.73 -1.88
C SER A 210 8.28 -15.04 -1.12
N ILE A 211 8.31 -14.99 0.20
CA ILE A 211 8.52 -16.20 1.03
C ILE A 211 7.23 -17.00 1.18
N GLN A 212 6.10 -16.33 1.43
CA GLN A 212 4.85 -16.99 1.83
C GLN A 212 3.87 -17.19 0.65
N HIS A 213 4.35 -17.78 -0.44
CA HIS A 213 3.56 -17.94 -1.66
C HIS A 213 2.27 -18.74 -1.51
N GLU A 214 2.31 -19.86 -0.77
CA GLU A 214 1.11 -20.71 -0.56
C GLU A 214 0.07 -19.99 0.30
N ARG A 215 0.50 -19.40 1.43
CA ARG A 215 -0.38 -18.60 2.29
C ARG A 215 -1.03 -17.45 1.52
N ARG A 216 -0.25 -16.72 0.71
CA ARG A 216 -0.78 -15.65 -0.15
C ARG A 216 -1.87 -16.17 -1.10
N ARG A 217 -1.71 -17.37 -1.65
CA ARG A 217 -2.69 -18.00 -2.55
C ARG A 217 -3.96 -18.40 -1.80
N GLU A 218 -3.81 -18.90 -0.58
CA GLU A 218 -4.93 -19.28 0.30
C GLU A 218 -5.70 -18.05 0.77
N GLU A 219 -5.03 -17.06 1.35
CA GLU A 219 -5.63 -15.81 1.81
C GLU A 219 -6.36 -15.08 0.67
N ARG A 220 -5.73 -14.99 -0.51
CA ARG A 220 -6.40 -14.44 -1.70
C ARG A 220 -7.68 -15.18 -2.05
N ARG A 221 -7.70 -16.51 -1.97
CA ARG A 221 -8.91 -17.30 -2.23
C ARG A 221 -9.98 -17.05 -1.18
N LEU A 222 -9.61 -16.89 0.09
CA LEU A 222 -10.56 -16.54 1.15
C LEU A 222 -11.24 -15.21 0.86
N VAL A 223 -10.49 -14.18 0.47
CA VAL A 223 -11.06 -12.88 0.06
C VAL A 223 -12.00 -13.06 -1.15
N GLN A 224 -11.58 -13.82 -2.17
CA GLN A 224 -12.43 -14.08 -3.35
C GLN A 224 -13.72 -14.82 -2.98
N ASP A 225 -13.65 -15.85 -2.14
CA ASP A 225 -14.81 -16.61 -1.70
C ASP A 225 -15.76 -15.75 -0.85
N ARG A 226 -15.24 -14.83 -0.03
CA ARG A 226 -16.04 -13.89 0.76
C ARG A 226 -16.75 -12.84 -0.11
N PHE A 227 -16.08 -12.32 -1.15
CA PHE A 227 -16.52 -11.07 -1.77
C PHE A 227 -16.90 -11.13 -3.24
N SER A 228 -16.46 -12.14 -4.00
CA SER A 228 -16.69 -12.20 -5.46
C SER A 228 -18.13 -12.42 -5.89
N GLY A 229 -18.97 -12.95 -5.01
CA GLY A 229 -20.34 -13.35 -5.33
C GLY A 229 -20.45 -14.66 -6.13
N VAL A 230 -19.34 -15.30 -6.50
CA VAL A 230 -19.35 -16.59 -7.19
C VAL A 230 -19.80 -17.69 -6.24
N ARG A 231 -20.91 -18.36 -6.58
CA ARG A 231 -21.49 -19.47 -5.81
C ARG A 231 -21.15 -20.81 -6.45
N GLY A 232 -21.29 -21.89 -5.67
CA GLY A 232 -21.04 -23.27 -6.12
C GLY A 232 -19.89 -23.96 -5.37
N PRO A 233 -19.59 -25.22 -5.70
CA PRO A 233 -18.54 -25.99 -5.04
C PRO A 233 -17.13 -25.42 -5.27
N SER A 234 -16.18 -25.75 -4.40
CA SER A 234 -14.82 -25.18 -4.41
C SER A 234 -14.12 -25.33 -5.77
N TRP A 235 -14.28 -26.47 -6.45
CA TRP A 235 -13.66 -26.70 -7.76
C TRP A 235 -14.19 -25.73 -8.83
N TYR A 236 -15.50 -25.42 -8.80
CA TYR A 236 -16.13 -24.52 -9.75
C TYR A 236 -15.66 -23.08 -9.51
N ARG A 237 -15.67 -22.62 -8.25
CA ARG A 237 -15.16 -21.28 -7.90
C ARG A 237 -13.70 -21.10 -8.33
N LYS A 238 -12.85 -22.11 -8.07
CA LYS A 238 -11.45 -22.12 -8.51
C LYS A 238 -11.33 -22.00 -10.03
N ALA A 239 -12.14 -22.74 -10.79
CA ALA A 239 -12.15 -22.65 -12.25
C ALA A 239 -12.56 -21.25 -12.73
N VAL A 240 -13.62 -20.68 -12.17
CA VAL A 240 -14.07 -19.31 -12.50
C VAL A 240 -12.97 -18.28 -12.20
N TYR A 241 -12.38 -18.31 -11.01
CA TYR A 241 -11.33 -17.36 -10.64
C TYR A 241 -10.10 -17.47 -11.54
N GLN A 242 -9.73 -18.69 -11.93
CA GLN A 242 -8.60 -18.93 -12.81
C GLN A 242 -8.88 -18.42 -14.23
N SER A 243 -10.06 -18.71 -14.78
CA SER A 243 -10.49 -18.22 -16.10
C SER A 243 -10.54 -16.70 -16.15
N MET A 244 -11.14 -16.07 -15.13
CA MET A 244 -11.21 -14.61 -15.05
C MET A 244 -9.83 -13.97 -14.88
N ARG A 245 -8.92 -14.61 -14.14
CA ARG A 245 -7.53 -14.15 -14.04
C ARG A 245 -6.83 -14.19 -15.40
N TYR A 246 -7.02 -15.25 -16.19
CA TYR A 246 -6.45 -15.32 -17.54
C TYR A 246 -7.05 -14.26 -18.46
N PHE A 247 -8.37 -14.06 -18.40
CA PHE A 247 -9.05 -13.00 -19.14
C PHE A 247 -8.42 -11.63 -18.86
N TRP A 248 -8.33 -11.22 -17.60
CA TRP A 248 -7.72 -9.94 -17.22
C TRP A 248 -6.23 -9.86 -17.56
N THR A 249 -5.50 -10.98 -17.46
CA THR A 249 -4.10 -11.04 -17.90
C THR A 249 -3.99 -10.77 -19.40
N GLY A 250 -4.84 -11.39 -20.22
CA GLY A 250 -4.92 -11.16 -21.65
C GLY A 250 -5.23 -9.71 -21.99
N ILE A 251 -6.19 -9.09 -21.30
CA ILE A 251 -6.51 -7.66 -21.47
C ILE A 251 -5.29 -6.77 -21.16
N ARG A 252 -4.57 -7.03 -20.05
CA ARG A 252 -3.35 -6.26 -19.70
C ARG A 252 -2.23 -6.45 -20.73
N VAL A 253 -2.04 -7.66 -21.24
CA VAL A 253 -1.03 -7.95 -22.28
C VAL A 253 -1.38 -7.24 -23.58
N LEU A 254 -2.62 -7.37 -24.03
CA LEU A 254 -3.10 -6.73 -25.26
C LEU A 254 -2.92 -5.21 -25.19
N ARG A 255 -3.34 -4.58 -24.08
CA ARG A 255 -3.19 -3.13 -23.88
C ARG A 255 -1.73 -2.66 -23.96
N ARG A 256 -0.80 -3.41 -23.36
CA ARG A 256 0.63 -3.12 -23.48
C ARG A 256 1.12 -3.23 -24.92
N ALA A 257 0.66 -4.25 -25.66
CA ALA A 257 1.06 -4.47 -27.04
C ALA A 257 0.58 -3.34 -27.98
N ILE A 258 -0.61 -2.76 -27.72
CA ILE A 258 -1.19 -1.70 -28.57
C ILE A 258 -0.87 -0.28 -28.08
N GLY A 259 -0.08 -0.11 -27.01
CA GLY A 259 0.35 1.20 -26.52
C GLY A 259 -0.73 2.10 -25.92
N GLN A 260 -1.94 1.58 -25.64
CA GLN A 260 -3.02 2.39 -25.09
C GLN A 260 -2.84 2.64 -23.58
N ARG A 261 -2.59 3.90 -23.21
CA ARG A 261 -2.91 4.46 -21.89
C ARG A 261 -4.34 4.99 -22.00
N ILE A 262 -5.31 4.36 -21.35
CA ILE A 262 -6.64 4.96 -21.10
C ILE A 262 -6.75 5.08 -19.59
#